data_AF-A0A2V9ND95-F1
#
_entry.id   AF-A0A2V9ND95-F1
#
_cell.length_a   1.000
_cell.length_b   1.000
_cell.length_c   1.000
_cell.angle_alpha   90.00
_cell.angle_beta   90.00
_cell.angle_gamma   90.00
#
_symmetry.space_group_name_H-M   'P 1'
#
loop_
_entity.id
_entity.type
_entity.pdbx_description
1 polymer ?
#
loop_
_entity_poly.entity_id
_entity_poly.type
_entity_poly.pdbx_seq_one_letter_code
_entity_poly.pdbx_strand_id
1 'polypeptide(L)'
;SKDLLRHAVRASQIYLVPRSDGRMLAGATVEDVGYDKHTVPETIQHMHRAAIDLVPALSHSRILEDWAGLRPGTPDRLPILGPTNIPGYFAATGHLRDGILLAPISAKIMAAVISGQAPEYDISAFSPMRFQL
;
A
#
# COMPACT_ATOMS: atom_id res chain seq x y z
N SER A 1 -11.34 -9.59 -19.56
CA SER A 1 -11.04 -8.32 -18.86
C SER A 1 -9.87 -7.53 -19.46
N LYS A 2 -8.84 -8.15 -20.07
CA LYS A 2 -7.70 -7.41 -20.67
C LYS A 2 -8.10 -6.29 -21.63
N ASP A 3 -9.21 -6.45 -22.34
CA ASP A 3 -9.72 -5.43 -23.27
C ASP A 3 -10.58 -4.36 -22.61
N LEU A 4 -11.01 -4.56 -21.35
CA LEU A 4 -11.87 -3.63 -20.64
C LEU A 4 -11.10 -2.43 -20.07
N LEU A 5 -9.91 -2.67 -19.53
CA LEU A 5 -9.00 -1.61 -19.05
C LEU A 5 -7.55 -2.00 -19.32
N ARG A 6 -6.79 -1.04 -19.84
CA ARG A 6 -5.34 -1.18 -20.08
C ARG A 6 -4.46 -0.61 -18.98
N HIS A 7 -5.02 0.32 -18.19
CA HIS A 7 -4.30 1.06 -17.16
C HIS A 7 -5.05 1.00 -15.83
N ALA A 8 -4.33 1.28 -14.76
CA ALA A 8 -4.96 1.47 -13.46
C ALA A 8 -5.85 2.73 -13.50
N VAL A 9 -7.07 2.62 -13.01
CA VAL A 9 -8.03 3.73 -12.90
C VAL A 9 -8.27 4.00 -11.43
N ARG A 10 -8.21 5.26 -11.02
CA ARG A 10 -8.53 5.69 -9.65
C ARG A 10 -9.78 6.56 -9.65
N ALA A 11 -10.77 6.18 -8.87
CA ALA A 11 -12.00 6.93 -8.64
C ALA A 11 -12.13 7.32 -7.16
N SER A 12 -13.23 7.97 -6.81
CA SER A 12 -13.51 8.42 -5.45
C SER A 12 -13.67 7.26 -4.45
N GLN A 13 -14.33 6.17 -4.86
CA GLN A 13 -14.62 5.03 -4.00
C GLN A 13 -13.59 3.90 -4.10
N ILE A 14 -13.12 3.63 -5.31
CA ILE A 14 -12.20 2.51 -5.58
C ILE A 14 -11.15 2.88 -6.63
N TYR A 15 -10.16 2.03 -6.78
CA TYR A 15 -9.28 1.91 -7.92
C TYR A 15 -9.42 0.52 -8.54
N LEU A 16 -9.25 0.47 -9.85
CA LEU A 16 -9.27 -0.74 -10.66
C LEU A 16 -7.87 -0.96 -11.24
N VAL A 17 -7.30 -2.16 -11.07
CA VAL A 17 -6.00 -2.54 -11.63
C VAL A 17 -6.16 -3.78 -12.51
N PRO A 18 -6.02 -3.67 -13.84
CA PRO A 18 -6.03 -4.83 -14.72
C PRO A 18 -4.77 -5.66 -14.51
N ARG A 19 -4.92 -6.99 -14.47
CA ARG A 19 -3.82 -7.95 -14.37
C ARG A 19 -3.59 -8.65 -15.71
N SER A 20 -2.35 -9.09 -15.93
CA SER A 20 -1.91 -9.74 -17.17
C SER A 20 -2.50 -11.14 -17.39
N ASP A 21 -3.24 -11.68 -16.43
CA ASP A 21 -4.00 -12.95 -16.54
C ASP A 21 -5.49 -12.72 -16.80
N GLY A 22 -5.91 -11.47 -16.98
CA GLY A 22 -7.32 -11.14 -17.22
C GLY A 22 -8.14 -10.96 -15.94
N ARG A 23 -7.53 -11.01 -14.75
CA ARG A 23 -8.18 -10.57 -13.51
C ARG A 23 -8.26 -9.04 -13.41
N MET A 24 -9.23 -8.58 -12.64
CA MET A 24 -9.37 -7.17 -12.25
C MET A 24 -9.27 -7.09 -10.74
N LEU A 25 -8.36 -6.27 -10.22
CA LEU A 25 -8.30 -5.96 -8.80
C LEU A 25 -9.11 -4.70 -8.54
N ALA A 26 -10.06 -4.76 -7.62
CA ALA A 26 -10.85 -3.63 -7.15
C ALA A 26 -10.57 -3.41 -5.66
N GLY A 27 -10.26 -2.18 -5.28
CA GLY A 27 -10.01 -1.84 -3.89
C GLY A 27 -9.95 -0.33 -3.70
N ALA A 28 -9.75 0.20 -2.52
CA ALA A 28 -9.68 -0.52 -1.26
C ALA A 28 -10.33 0.35 -0.18
N THR A 29 -10.83 -0.30 0.86
CA THR A 29 -11.25 0.40 2.07
C THR A 29 -10.06 0.92 2.87
N VAL A 30 -10.37 1.84 3.78
CA VAL A 30 -9.46 2.38 4.80
C VAL A 30 -10.26 2.41 6.09
N GLU A 31 -9.83 1.62 7.06
CA GLU A 31 -10.56 1.35 8.30
C GLU A 31 -9.57 1.39 9.46
N ASP A 32 -10.02 1.85 10.63
CA ASP A 32 -9.25 1.83 11.88
C ASP A 32 -9.87 0.80 12.82
N VAL A 33 -9.44 -0.45 12.63
CA VAL A 33 -9.97 -1.66 13.29
C VAL A 33 -8.86 -2.48 13.96
N GLY A 34 -7.72 -1.85 14.22
CA GLY A 34 -6.54 -2.52 14.76
C GLY A 34 -5.98 -3.57 13.79
N TYR A 35 -5.90 -4.82 14.25
CA TYR A 35 -5.32 -5.94 13.51
C TYR A 35 -6.38 -6.89 12.90
N ASP A 36 -7.66 -6.49 12.92
CA ASP A 36 -8.71 -7.27 12.28
C ASP A 36 -8.48 -7.33 10.75
N LYS A 37 -8.58 -8.53 10.19
CA LYS A 37 -8.42 -8.82 8.76
C LYS A 37 -9.62 -9.55 8.18
N HIS A 38 -10.74 -9.59 8.89
CA HIS A 38 -11.97 -10.11 8.35
C HIS A 38 -12.49 -9.21 7.24
N THR A 39 -13.06 -9.82 6.22
CA THR A 39 -13.77 -9.13 5.15
C THR A 39 -15.26 -9.13 5.43
N VAL A 40 -15.93 -8.05 5.04
CA VAL A 40 -17.37 -7.85 5.27
C VAL A 40 -18.10 -8.02 3.93
N PRO A 41 -19.03 -8.99 3.79
CA PRO A 41 -19.75 -9.25 2.54
C PRO A 41 -20.40 -8.00 1.92
N GLU A 42 -21.00 -7.16 2.75
CA GLU A 42 -21.66 -5.92 2.33
C GLU A 42 -20.66 -4.93 1.71
N THR A 43 -19.47 -4.82 2.29
CA THR A 43 -18.37 -3.98 1.79
C THR A 43 -17.84 -4.50 0.45
N ILE A 44 -17.69 -5.82 0.31
CA ILE A 44 -17.30 -6.46 -0.96
C ILE A 44 -18.34 -6.14 -2.05
N GLN A 45 -19.63 -6.29 -1.75
CA GLN A 45 -20.70 -5.99 -2.70
C GLN A 45 -20.76 -4.50 -3.06
N HIS A 46 -20.45 -3.61 -2.12
CA HIS A 46 -20.35 -2.18 -2.39
C HIS A 46 -19.21 -1.87 -3.37
N MET A 47 -18.00 -2.41 -3.14
CA MET A 47 -16.87 -2.23 -4.06
C MET A 47 -17.16 -2.84 -5.45
N HIS A 48 -17.86 -3.97 -5.50
CA HIS A 48 -18.27 -4.59 -6.77
C HIS A 48 -19.23 -3.70 -7.56
N ARG A 49 -20.25 -3.11 -6.89
CA ARG A 49 -21.13 -2.12 -7.54
C ARG A 49 -20.36 -0.90 -8.03
N ALA A 50 -19.47 -0.34 -7.22
CA ALA A 50 -18.62 0.78 -7.64
C ALA A 50 -17.74 0.43 -8.87
N ALA A 51 -17.28 -0.81 -8.97
CA ALA A 51 -16.55 -1.28 -10.15
C ALA A 51 -17.43 -1.36 -11.40
N ILE A 52 -18.69 -1.83 -11.26
CA ILE A 52 -19.68 -1.85 -12.35
C ILE A 52 -20.03 -0.43 -12.80
N ASP A 53 -20.19 0.50 -11.87
CA ASP A 53 -20.51 1.89 -12.18
C ASP A 53 -19.40 2.55 -13.02
N LEU A 54 -18.13 2.19 -12.77
CA LEU A 54 -16.98 2.65 -13.57
C LEU A 54 -16.83 1.90 -14.90
N VAL A 55 -17.09 0.58 -14.89
CA VAL A 55 -16.91 -0.31 -16.04
C VAL A 55 -18.10 -1.28 -16.11
N PRO A 56 -19.19 -0.93 -16.80
CA PRO A 56 -20.44 -1.71 -16.78
C PRO A 56 -20.29 -3.18 -17.22
N ALA A 57 -19.31 -3.48 -18.08
CA ALA A 57 -19.01 -4.84 -18.51
C ALA A 57 -18.56 -5.77 -17.36
N LEU A 58 -18.14 -5.23 -16.21
CA LEU A 58 -17.83 -6.01 -15.02
C LEU A 58 -19.07 -6.62 -14.35
N SER A 59 -20.28 -6.23 -14.74
CA SER A 59 -21.54 -6.85 -14.25
C SER A 59 -21.65 -8.35 -14.58
N HIS A 60 -20.91 -8.82 -15.60
CA HIS A 60 -20.82 -10.23 -15.97
C HIS A 60 -19.64 -10.96 -15.33
N SER A 61 -18.85 -10.26 -14.50
CA SER A 61 -17.69 -10.84 -13.82
C SER A 61 -18.09 -11.62 -12.58
N ARG A 62 -17.19 -12.48 -12.10
CA ARG A 62 -17.35 -13.22 -10.85
C ARG A 62 -16.31 -12.72 -9.87
N ILE A 63 -16.69 -12.58 -8.61
CA ILE A 63 -15.74 -12.36 -7.52
C ILE A 63 -15.00 -13.68 -7.30
N LEU A 64 -13.67 -13.65 -7.45
CA LEU A 64 -12.83 -14.84 -7.29
C LEU A 64 -12.21 -14.94 -5.90
N GLU A 65 -11.92 -13.79 -5.29
CA GLU A 65 -11.19 -13.67 -4.04
C GLU A 65 -11.49 -12.32 -3.40
N ASP A 66 -11.49 -12.30 -2.07
CA ASP A 66 -11.49 -11.13 -1.22
C ASP A 66 -10.46 -11.31 -0.09
N TRP A 67 -9.83 -10.21 0.31
CA TRP A 67 -8.87 -10.20 1.41
C TRP A 67 -8.76 -8.81 2.03
N ALA A 68 -8.33 -8.76 3.29
CA ALA A 68 -7.94 -7.53 3.96
C ALA A 68 -6.43 -7.57 4.29
N GLY A 69 -5.78 -6.41 4.15
CA GLY A 69 -4.36 -6.23 4.44
C GLY A 69 -4.14 -5.06 5.40
N LEU A 70 -3.23 -5.24 6.35
CA LEU A 70 -2.85 -4.21 7.31
C LEU A 70 -1.75 -3.34 6.72
N ARG A 71 -1.97 -2.02 6.69
CA ARG A 71 -1.00 -1.06 6.17
C ARG A 71 -0.13 -0.57 7.33
N PRO A 72 1.21 -0.72 7.29
CA PRO A 72 2.07 -0.21 8.34
C PRO A 72 2.09 1.32 8.29
N GLY A 73 1.39 1.95 9.22
CA GLY A 73 1.35 3.40 9.39
C GLY A 73 2.24 3.88 10.54
N THR A 74 2.42 5.18 10.60
CA THR A 74 3.15 5.91 11.65
C THR A 74 2.31 7.11 12.09
N PRO A 75 2.52 7.66 13.30
CA PRO A 75 1.72 8.78 13.80
C PRO A 75 1.70 10.01 12.89
N ASP A 76 2.82 10.29 12.22
CA ASP A 76 2.97 11.41 11.28
C ASP A 76 2.76 11.03 9.81
N ARG A 77 2.44 9.75 9.54
CA ARG A 77 2.23 9.17 8.21
C ARG A 77 3.46 9.19 7.29
N LEU A 78 4.66 9.46 7.83
CA LEU A 78 5.92 9.35 7.11
C LEU A 78 6.59 8.00 7.38
N PRO A 79 7.34 7.43 6.42
CA PRO A 79 8.14 6.24 6.65
C PRO A 79 9.11 6.40 7.84
N ILE A 80 9.50 5.27 8.43
CA ILE A 80 10.60 5.18 9.39
C ILE A 80 11.76 4.48 8.69
N LEU A 81 12.83 5.22 8.41
CA LEU A 81 14.04 4.78 7.71
C LEU A 81 15.27 5.21 8.51
N GLY A 82 16.17 4.28 8.83
CA GLY A 82 17.48 4.59 9.39
C GLY A 82 17.86 3.77 10.63
N PRO A 83 18.97 4.12 11.30
CA PRO A 83 19.42 3.43 12.51
C PRO A 83 18.47 3.69 13.68
N THR A 84 18.32 2.69 14.55
CA THR A 84 17.61 2.85 15.83
C THR A 84 18.57 3.30 16.93
N ASN A 85 18.08 3.44 18.17
CA ASN A 85 18.93 3.69 19.33
C ASN A 85 19.76 2.47 19.77
N ILE A 86 19.54 1.29 19.17
CA ILE A 86 20.30 0.08 19.45
C ILE A 86 21.38 -0.07 18.37
N PRO A 87 22.67 -0.08 18.73
CA PRO A 87 23.75 -0.23 17.76
C PRO A 87 23.59 -1.47 16.87
N GLY A 88 23.70 -1.29 15.55
CA GLY A 88 23.56 -2.36 14.56
C GLY A 88 22.11 -2.69 14.16
N TYR A 89 21.10 -2.04 14.75
CA TYR A 89 19.70 -2.22 14.36
C TYR A 89 19.20 -1.06 13.50
N PHE A 90 18.44 -1.41 12.47
CA PHE A 90 17.89 -0.48 11.48
C PHE A 90 16.39 -0.72 11.30
N ALA A 91 15.65 0.34 11.01
CA ALA A 91 14.24 0.28 10.69
C ALA A 91 13.98 0.73 9.24
N ALA A 92 13.08 0.02 8.56
CA ALA A 92 12.58 0.37 7.25
C ALA A 92 11.10 -0.03 7.15
N THR A 93 10.20 0.85 7.59
CA THR A 93 8.75 0.56 7.71
C THR A 93 7.92 1.84 7.57
N GLY A 94 6.61 1.75 7.76
CA GLY A 94 5.74 2.94 7.87
C GLY A 94 5.30 3.54 6.54
N HIS A 95 5.49 2.85 5.42
CA HIS A 95 5.17 3.36 4.08
C HIS A 95 3.67 3.43 3.75
N LEU A 96 2.80 2.97 4.65
CA LEU A 96 1.35 3.03 4.53
C LEU A 96 0.84 2.51 3.16
N ARG A 97 0.42 3.41 2.26
CA ARG A 97 -0.17 3.11 0.95
C ARG A 97 0.86 3.00 -0.18
N ASP A 98 2.07 3.48 0.06
CA ASP A 98 3.09 3.68 -0.96
C ASP A 98 4.25 2.69 -0.84
N GLY A 99 4.12 1.64 -0.02
CA GLY A 99 5.18 0.65 0.22
C GLY A 99 5.73 -0.01 -1.05
N ILE A 100 4.85 -0.42 -1.98
CA ILE A 100 5.31 -1.00 -3.26
C ILE A 100 6.01 0.04 -4.13
N LEU A 101 5.47 1.26 -4.20
CA LEU A 101 6.03 2.36 -4.99
C LEU A 101 7.42 2.78 -4.46
N LEU A 102 7.55 2.86 -3.14
CA LEU A 102 8.74 3.36 -2.44
C LEU A 102 9.76 2.27 -2.12
N ALA A 103 9.45 0.99 -2.35
CA ALA A 103 10.36 -0.10 -2.05
C ALA A 103 11.74 0.06 -2.72
N PRO A 104 11.85 0.39 -4.02
CA PRO A 104 13.16 0.49 -4.68
C PRO A 104 14.04 1.59 -4.09
N ILE A 105 13.46 2.79 -3.86
CA ILE A 105 14.23 3.90 -3.30
C ILE A 105 14.58 3.68 -1.83
N SER A 106 13.67 3.09 -1.04
CA SER A 106 13.93 2.74 0.35
C SER A 106 15.07 1.72 0.45
N ALA A 107 15.11 0.73 -0.43
CA ALA A 107 16.20 -0.25 -0.48
C ALA A 107 17.55 0.41 -0.80
N LYS A 108 17.60 1.30 -1.80
CA LYS A 108 18.83 2.03 -2.17
C LYS A 108 19.35 2.88 -1.01
N ILE A 109 18.47 3.63 -0.36
CA ILE A 109 18.78 4.46 0.81
C ILE A 109 19.31 3.59 1.96
N MET A 110 18.57 2.54 2.33
CA MET A 110 18.93 1.70 3.46
C MET A 110 20.22 0.91 3.24
N ALA A 111 20.52 0.50 2.00
CA ALA A 111 21.79 -0.13 1.66
C ALA A 111 22.98 0.79 1.93
N ALA A 112 22.88 2.08 1.58
CA ALA A 112 23.92 3.08 1.88
C ALA A 112 24.06 3.27 3.40
N VAL A 113 22.94 3.50 4.10
CA VAL A 113 22.90 3.72 5.56
C VAL A 113 23.51 2.54 6.32
N ILE A 114 23.14 1.30 5.96
CA ILE A 114 23.65 0.08 6.62
C ILE A 114 25.14 -0.10 6.36
N SER A 115 25.63 0.31 5.19
CA SER A 115 27.05 0.24 4.81
C SER A 115 27.89 1.39 5.38
N GLY A 116 27.32 2.26 6.23
CA GLY A 116 28.00 3.44 6.78
C GLY A 116 28.25 4.55 5.76
N GLN A 117 27.56 4.52 4.62
CA GLN A 117 27.64 5.54 3.57
C GLN A 117 26.53 6.58 3.74
N ALA A 118 26.80 7.81 3.28
CA ALA A 118 25.77 8.84 3.23
C ALA A 118 24.71 8.46 2.17
N PRO A 119 23.40 8.50 2.50
CA PRO A 119 22.35 8.30 1.51
C PRO A 119 22.32 9.47 0.51
N GLU A 120 21.80 9.19 -0.70
CA GLU A 120 21.68 10.17 -1.79
C GLU A 120 20.75 11.36 -1.45
N TYR A 121 19.79 11.13 -0.57
CA TYR A 121 18.79 12.11 -0.15
C TYR A 121 18.88 12.31 1.36
N ASP A 122 18.52 13.51 1.84
CA ASP A 122 18.31 13.72 3.26
C ASP A 122 17.10 12.91 3.74
N ILE A 123 17.33 12.07 4.75
CA ILE A 123 16.33 11.21 5.37
C ILE A 123 16.09 11.57 6.85
N SER A 124 16.57 12.71 7.32
CA SER A 124 16.42 13.17 8.70
C SER A 124 14.97 13.13 9.16
N ALA A 125 14.03 13.55 8.31
CA ALA A 125 12.59 13.50 8.57
C ALA A 125 12.01 12.07 8.69
N PHE A 126 12.73 11.05 8.23
CA PHE A 126 12.33 9.63 8.34
C PHE A 126 13.04 8.90 9.48
N SER A 127 13.91 9.58 10.22
CA SER A 127 14.65 8.97 11.33
C SER A 127 13.70 8.28 12.32
N PRO A 128 14.02 7.07 12.81
CA PRO A 128 13.28 6.44 13.90
C PRO A 128 13.31 7.29 15.18
N MET A 129 14.34 8.13 15.34
CA MET A 129 14.56 8.98 16.52
C MET A 129 13.75 10.28 16.50
N ARG A 130 12.94 10.53 15.46
CA ARG A 130 12.13 11.76 15.37
C ARG A 130 10.94 11.78 16.34
N PHE A 131 10.54 10.63 16.85
CA PHE A 131 9.52 10.52 17.88
C PHE A 131 10.19 10.50 19.25
N GLN A 132 9.70 11.34 20.16
CA GLN A 132 10.00 11.21 21.58
C GLN A 132 9.12 10.08 22.11
N LEU A 133 9.74 9.00 22.59
CA LEU A 133 9.08 8.00 23.42
C LEU A 133 9.12 8.44 24.87
#